data_AF-V9IEG8-F1
#
_entry.id   AF-V9IEG8-F1
#
_cell.length_a   1.000
_cell.length_b   1.000
_cell.length_c   1.000
_cell.angle_alpha   90.00
_cell.angle_beta   90.00
_cell.angle_gamma   90.00
#
_symmetry.space_group_name_H-M   'P 1'
#
loop_
_entity.id
_entity.type
_entity.pdbx_description
1 polymer ?
#
loop_
_entity_poly.entity_id
_entity_poly.type
_entity_poly.pdbx_seq_one_letter_code
_entity_poly.pdbx_strand_id
1 'polypeptide(L)'
;MVEEGHPVLIKDLLKDLYEKACQQKMWGIVRHTAGMLGKRVEDLAKAVTDLLVRQKQVTVGMPPTNEHTIVAPLPENELRTLIHQAYGDDESTAMLTQELLVYLAMFIRTEPQLFHEMLRLRVGLIIQVMATELSRTLICTGEEASEHLLNLSPFEMKNLLHHIMSGKEFVISSVGRGNFSVISCKSSKVSKKSQIGGFLSPDQTDGNEAEPDRQGQWLRRRRLDGALNRVPRDFYPRVWQVLERVSILIF
;
A
#
# COMPACT_ATOMS: atom_id res chain seq x y z
N MET A 1 -30.69 -19.46 15.98
CA MET A 1 -30.13 -20.76 15.52
C MET A 1 -29.64 -21.48 16.75
N VAL A 2 -29.98 -22.76 16.92
CA VAL A 2 -29.67 -23.55 18.10
C VAL A 2 -28.69 -24.64 17.67
N GLU A 3 -27.43 -24.54 18.09
CA GLU A 3 -26.54 -25.70 18.22
C GLU A 3 -26.62 -26.16 19.69
N GLU A 4 -26.82 -27.46 19.90
CA GLU A 4 -26.81 -28.10 21.23
C GLU A 4 -27.71 -27.47 22.32
N GLY A 5 -28.93 -27.05 21.96
CA GLY A 5 -29.96 -26.65 22.94
C GLY A 5 -29.72 -25.31 23.64
N HIS A 6 -28.66 -24.58 23.30
CA HIS A 6 -28.37 -23.26 23.85
C HIS A 6 -28.63 -22.15 22.82
N PRO A 7 -29.12 -20.97 23.24
CA PRO A 7 -29.30 -19.84 22.33
C PRO A 7 -27.94 -19.35 21.86
N VAL A 8 -27.57 -19.67 20.62
CA VAL A 8 -26.31 -19.23 20.03
C VAL A 8 -26.48 -17.80 19.54
N LEU A 9 -25.62 -16.89 20.03
CA LEU A 9 -25.58 -15.52 19.53
C LEU A 9 -24.88 -15.52 18.16
N ILE A 10 -25.29 -14.62 17.27
CA ILE A 10 -24.62 -14.40 15.97
C ILE A 10 -23.12 -14.15 16.18
N LYS A 11 -22.75 -13.48 17.27
CA LYS A 11 -21.37 -13.23 17.66
C LYS A 11 -20.56 -14.51 17.88
N ASP A 12 -21.15 -15.57 18.40
CA ASP A 12 -20.44 -16.82 18.67
C ASP A 12 -20.25 -17.62 17.38
N LEU A 13 -21.28 -17.70 16.52
CA LEU A 13 -21.14 -18.24 15.16
C LEU A 13 -20.08 -17.49 14.34
N LEU A 14 -19.99 -16.17 14.51
CA LEU A 14 -19.02 -15.34 13.80
C LEU A 14 -17.58 -15.58 14.29
N LYS A 15 -17.40 -15.89 15.58
CA LYS A 15 -16.09 -16.32 16.12
C LYS A 15 -15.70 -17.68 15.53
N ASP A 16 -16.63 -18.63 15.49
CA ASP A 16 -16.36 -19.95 14.93
C ASP A 16 -16.02 -19.87 13.44
N LEU A 17 -16.72 -18.99 12.71
CA LEU A 17 -16.42 -18.69 11.31
C LEU A 17 -15.03 -18.07 11.17
N TYR A 18 -14.66 -17.11 12.01
CA TYR A 18 -13.33 -16.50 12.03
C TYR A 18 -12.23 -17.55 12.27
N GLU A 19 -12.41 -18.46 13.23
CA GLU A 19 -11.44 -19.51 13.52
C GLU A 19 -11.30 -20.51 12.38
N LYS A 20 -12.42 -20.96 11.79
CA LYS A 20 -12.41 -21.84 10.61
C LYS A 20 -11.79 -21.16 9.38
N ALA A 21 -12.09 -19.87 9.16
CA ALA A 21 -11.52 -19.09 8.07
C ALA A 21 -10.00 -18.90 8.22
N CYS A 22 -9.52 -18.70 9.46
CA CYS A 22 -8.09 -18.68 9.76
C CYS A 22 -7.41 -20.02 9.42
N GLN A 23 -8.01 -21.15 9.80
CA GLN A 23 -7.47 -22.49 9.51
C GLN A 23 -7.40 -22.77 8.00
N GLN A 24 -8.42 -22.34 7.26
CA GLN A 24 -8.49 -22.50 5.79
C GLN A 24 -7.72 -21.40 5.03
N LYS A 25 -7.11 -20.44 5.73
CA LYS A 25 -6.36 -19.30 5.15
C LYS A 25 -7.21 -18.46 4.18
N MET A 26 -8.51 -18.33 4.44
CA MET A 26 -9.42 -17.49 3.67
C MET A 26 -9.36 -16.05 4.18
N TRP A 27 -8.32 -15.31 3.79
CA TRP A 27 -7.99 -14.01 4.39
C TRP A 27 -9.08 -12.94 4.21
N GLY A 28 -9.82 -12.94 3.10
CA GLY A 28 -10.94 -11.99 2.91
C GLY A 28 -12.03 -12.16 3.96
N ILE A 29 -12.41 -13.41 4.24
CA ILE A 29 -13.39 -13.74 5.29
C ILE A 29 -12.83 -13.42 6.67
N VAL A 30 -11.54 -13.71 6.92
CA VAL A 30 -10.87 -13.37 8.19
C VAL A 30 -10.96 -11.86 8.45
N ARG A 31 -10.68 -11.02 7.44
CA ARG A 31 -10.76 -9.55 7.59
C ARG A 31 -12.18 -9.06 7.81
N HIS A 32 -13.13 -9.57 7.03
CA HIS A 32 -14.53 -9.19 7.15
C HIS A 32 -15.09 -9.57 8.52
N THR A 33 -14.90 -10.82 8.95
CA THR A 33 -15.34 -11.30 10.27
C THR A 33 -14.60 -10.62 11.42
N ALA A 34 -13.31 -10.30 11.27
CA ALA A 34 -12.55 -9.53 12.26
C ALA A 34 -13.08 -8.10 12.40
N GLY A 35 -13.41 -7.43 11.30
CA GLY A 35 -14.02 -6.10 11.28
C GLY A 35 -15.37 -6.11 12.01
N MET A 36 -16.26 -7.03 11.63
CA MET A 36 -17.57 -7.22 12.27
C MET A 36 -17.47 -7.56 13.78
N LEU A 37 -16.48 -8.36 14.18
CA LEU A 37 -16.23 -8.67 15.60
C LEU A 37 -15.60 -7.49 16.35
N GLY A 38 -15.22 -6.42 15.65
CA GLY A 38 -14.52 -5.27 16.23
C GLY A 38 -13.15 -5.65 16.79
N LYS A 39 -12.51 -6.68 16.21
CA LYS A 39 -11.16 -7.09 16.58
C LYS A 39 -10.19 -5.96 16.26
N ARG A 40 -9.13 -5.88 17.05
CA ARG A 40 -8.13 -4.82 16.96
C ARG A 40 -6.83 -5.44 16.48
N VAL A 41 -6.11 -4.70 15.63
CA VAL A 41 -4.71 -5.01 15.34
C VAL A 41 -3.88 -4.53 16.53
N GLU A 42 -3.00 -5.39 17.03
CA GLU A 42 -2.10 -5.07 18.15
C GLU A 42 -1.17 -3.90 17.78
N ASP A 43 -0.78 -3.10 18.78
CA ASP A 43 0.15 -1.97 18.65
C ASP A 43 -0.28 -0.85 17.66
N LEU A 44 -1.56 -0.77 17.27
CA LEU A 44 -2.02 0.23 16.29
C LEU A 44 -1.75 1.68 16.73
N ALA A 45 -2.06 2.04 17.98
CA ALA A 45 -1.80 3.41 18.47
C ALA A 45 -0.30 3.74 18.52
N LYS A 46 0.53 2.74 18.88
CA LYS A 46 1.98 2.86 18.85
C LYS A 46 2.50 3.05 17.43
N ALA A 47 1.97 2.27 16.47
CA ALA A 47 2.30 2.39 15.06
C ALA A 47 1.99 3.78 14.49
N VAL A 48 0.80 4.33 14.80
CA VAL A 48 0.44 5.70 14.39
C VAL A 48 1.35 6.73 15.05
N THR A 49 1.66 6.56 16.34
CA THR A 49 2.58 7.44 17.07
C THR A 49 3.98 7.45 16.45
N ASP A 50 4.51 6.28 16.09
CA ASP A 50 5.82 6.14 15.44
C ASP A 50 5.90 6.87 14.09
N LEU A 51 4.79 6.90 13.35
CA LEU A 51 4.68 7.66 12.10
C LEU A 51 4.67 9.18 12.37
N LEU A 52 3.88 9.63 13.34
CA LEU A 52 3.73 11.05 13.68
C LEU A 52 5.03 11.65 14.25
N VAL A 53 5.73 10.94 15.14
CA VAL A 53 7.01 11.39 15.73
C VAL A 53 8.07 11.63 14.65
N ARG A 54 8.02 10.89 13.55
CA ARG A 54 8.92 11.06 12.39
C ARG A 54 8.43 12.14 11.41
N GLN A 55 7.57 13.04 11.87
CA GLN A 55 7.04 14.17 11.12
C GLN A 55 6.28 13.74 9.86
N LYS A 56 5.58 12.60 9.93
CA LYS A 56 4.67 12.14 8.87
C LYS A 56 3.23 12.35 9.31
N GLN A 57 2.47 13.11 8.52
CA GLN A 57 1.03 13.20 8.71
C GLN A 57 0.38 11.93 8.15
N VAL A 58 -0.56 11.34 8.89
CA VAL A 58 -1.25 10.12 8.46
C VAL A 58 -2.71 10.45 8.19
N THR A 59 -3.23 9.93 7.09
CA THR A 59 -4.61 10.18 6.67
C THR A 59 -5.30 8.86 6.35
N VAL A 60 -6.49 8.67 6.91
CA VAL A 60 -7.33 7.46 6.74
C VAL A 60 -8.67 7.82 6.12
N GLY A 61 -9.29 6.87 5.40
CA GLY A 61 -10.49 7.10 4.60
C GLY A 61 -10.22 7.11 3.10
N MET A 62 -11.29 7.06 2.30
CA MET A 62 -11.21 6.95 0.84
C MET A 62 -11.44 8.31 0.17
N PRO A 63 -10.48 8.87 -0.58
CA PRO A 63 -10.71 10.12 -1.32
C PRO A 63 -11.79 9.93 -2.40
N PRO A 64 -12.70 10.90 -2.64
CA PRO A 64 -12.82 12.23 -2.04
C PRO A 64 -13.74 12.31 -0.80
N THR A 65 -14.39 11.22 -0.42
CA THR A 65 -15.42 11.18 0.63
C THR A 65 -14.85 10.73 1.97
N ASN A 66 -14.99 11.57 3.00
CA ASN A 66 -14.69 11.24 4.40
C ASN A 66 -13.23 10.86 4.69
N GLU A 67 -12.32 11.77 4.32
CA GLU A 67 -10.90 11.64 4.59
C GLU A 67 -10.51 12.37 5.89
N HIS A 68 -9.96 11.62 6.85
CA HIS A 68 -9.59 12.14 8.16
C HIS A 68 -8.07 12.17 8.33
N THR A 69 -7.52 13.35 8.63
CA THR A 69 -6.09 13.52 8.89
C THR A 69 -5.82 13.44 10.39
N ILE A 70 -4.93 12.53 10.77
CA ILE A 70 -4.42 12.35 12.12
C ILE A 70 -3.15 13.19 12.24
N VAL A 71 -3.21 14.25 13.05
CA VAL A 71 -2.11 15.20 13.25
C VAL A 71 -1.44 15.01 14.62
N ALA A 72 -2.12 14.35 15.56
CA ALA A 72 -1.65 14.09 16.90
C ALA A 72 -1.86 12.60 17.25
N PRO A 73 -1.05 12.03 18.17
CA PRO A 73 -1.26 10.66 18.63
C PRO A 73 -2.60 10.57 19.34
N LEU A 74 -3.44 9.63 18.88
CA LEU A 74 -4.76 9.38 19.44
C LEU A 74 -4.74 8.07 20.24
N PRO A 75 -5.56 7.96 21.30
CA PRO A 75 -5.74 6.68 21.98
C PRO A 75 -6.44 5.67 21.06
N GLU A 76 -6.22 4.38 21.30
CA GLU A 76 -6.72 3.30 20.44
C GLU A 76 -8.24 3.33 20.23
N ASN A 77 -9.00 3.70 21.26
CA ASN A 77 -10.46 3.76 21.18
C ASN A 77 -10.92 4.87 20.22
N GLU A 78 -10.31 6.05 20.27
CA GLU A 78 -10.63 7.16 19.36
C GLU A 78 -10.18 6.85 17.94
N LEU A 79 -8.99 6.27 17.79
CA LEU A 79 -8.47 5.86 16.48
C LEU A 79 -9.38 4.84 15.80
N ARG A 80 -9.92 3.89 16.56
CA ARG A 80 -10.88 2.91 16.05
C ARG A 80 -12.17 3.58 15.58
N THR A 81 -12.75 4.44 16.41
CA THR A 81 -13.98 5.16 16.05
C THR A 81 -13.76 6.01 14.81
N LEU A 82 -12.61 6.67 14.70
CA LEU A 82 -12.24 7.47 13.53
C LEU A 82 -12.13 6.61 12.26
N ILE A 83 -11.46 5.44 12.32
CA ILE A 83 -11.37 4.53 11.17
C ILE A 83 -12.75 3.99 10.78
N HIS A 84 -13.56 3.56 11.74
CA HIS A 84 -14.91 3.06 11.47
C HIS A 84 -15.81 4.16 10.87
N GLN A 85 -15.69 5.41 11.35
CA GLN A 85 -16.41 6.54 10.76
C GLN A 85 -15.92 6.84 9.33
N ALA A 86 -14.62 6.78 9.09
CA ALA A 86 -14.01 7.06 7.79
C ALA A 86 -14.49 6.10 6.68
N TYR A 87 -14.60 4.81 7.00
CA TYR A 87 -14.99 3.77 6.04
C TYR A 87 -16.49 3.39 6.11
N GLY A 88 -17.19 3.79 7.17
CA GLY A 88 -18.64 3.67 7.32
C GLY A 88 -19.10 2.21 7.37
N ASP A 89 -19.49 1.68 6.21
CA ASP A 89 -20.09 0.36 6.01
C ASP A 89 -19.04 -0.70 5.57
N ASP A 90 -17.85 -0.25 5.15
CA ASP A 90 -16.79 -1.15 4.68
C ASP A 90 -15.83 -1.56 5.80
N GLU A 91 -16.29 -2.49 6.64
CA GLU A 91 -15.52 -3.08 7.74
C GLU A 91 -14.26 -3.82 7.27
N SER A 92 -14.30 -4.40 6.05
CA SER A 92 -13.16 -5.12 5.47
C SER A 92 -12.01 -4.17 5.16
N THR A 93 -12.31 -3.04 4.51
CA THR A 93 -11.29 -2.02 4.20
C THR A 93 -10.84 -1.26 5.45
N ALA A 94 -11.71 -1.12 6.46
CA ALA A 94 -11.32 -0.60 7.77
C ALA A 94 -10.26 -1.49 8.44
N MET A 95 -10.44 -2.82 8.43
CA MET A 95 -9.44 -3.77 8.94
C MET A 95 -8.14 -3.72 8.13
N LEU A 96 -8.24 -3.70 6.80
CA LEU A 96 -7.09 -3.55 5.90
C LEU A 96 -6.28 -2.29 6.21
N THR A 97 -6.95 -1.18 6.47
CA THR A 97 -6.30 0.11 6.80
C THR A 97 -5.50 -0.01 8.09
N GLN A 98 -6.03 -0.70 9.10
CA GLN A 98 -5.31 -0.95 10.36
C GLN A 98 -4.05 -1.81 10.13
N GLU A 99 -4.16 -2.88 9.35
CA GLU A 99 -3.00 -3.73 8.98
C GLU A 99 -1.91 -2.89 8.27
N LEU A 100 -2.31 -2.09 7.27
CA LEU A 100 -1.37 -1.27 6.50
C LEU A 100 -0.70 -0.20 7.35
N LEU A 101 -1.39 0.42 8.31
CA LEU A 101 -0.80 1.38 9.24
C LEU A 101 0.33 0.75 10.06
N VAL A 102 0.13 -0.47 10.57
CA VAL A 102 1.16 -1.20 11.32
C VAL A 102 2.35 -1.55 10.41
N TYR A 103 2.11 -1.97 9.17
CA TYR A 103 3.20 -2.24 8.23
C TYR A 103 3.97 -0.97 7.84
N LEU A 104 3.29 0.16 7.63
CA LEU A 104 3.92 1.45 7.37
C LEU A 104 4.80 1.89 8.55
N ALA A 105 4.32 1.74 9.78
CA ALA A 105 5.09 2.05 10.99
C ALA A 105 6.31 1.13 11.15
N MET A 106 6.17 -0.15 10.82
CA MET A 106 7.32 -1.06 10.77
C MET A 106 8.34 -0.59 9.72
N PHE A 107 7.90 -0.23 8.51
CA PHE A 107 8.80 0.22 7.44
C PHE A 107 9.50 1.54 7.75
N ILE A 108 8.84 2.50 8.39
CA ILE A 108 9.50 3.77 8.73
C ILE A 108 10.60 3.56 9.79
N ARG A 109 10.47 2.53 10.63
CA ARG A 109 11.46 2.13 11.62
C ARG A 109 12.63 1.34 11.02
N THR A 110 12.36 0.41 10.10
CA THR A 110 13.39 -0.45 9.50
C THR A 110 14.07 0.18 8.28
N GLU A 111 13.33 0.93 7.47
CA GLU A 111 13.76 1.48 6.18
C GLU A 111 13.27 2.93 6.00
N PRO A 112 13.77 3.90 6.80
CA PRO A 112 13.30 5.29 6.75
C PRO A 112 13.54 5.96 5.38
N GLN A 113 14.48 5.45 4.56
CA GLN A 113 14.73 5.91 3.19
C GLN A 113 13.48 5.92 2.30
N LEU A 114 12.52 5.01 2.54
CA LEU A 114 11.29 4.91 1.75
C LEU A 114 10.35 6.11 1.94
N PHE A 115 10.55 6.91 2.99
CA PHE A 115 9.64 7.98 3.42
C PHE A 115 10.24 9.38 3.30
N HIS A 116 11.46 9.53 2.77
CA HIS A 116 12.16 10.84 2.76
C HIS A 116 11.42 11.90 1.93
N GLU A 117 10.77 11.51 0.83
CA GLU A 117 10.10 12.44 -0.10
C GLU A 117 8.58 12.53 0.14
N MET A 118 8.10 11.93 1.23
CA MET A 118 6.67 11.92 1.58
C MET A 118 6.48 12.67 2.90
N LEU A 119 5.70 13.75 2.91
CA LEU A 119 5.31 14.44 4.15
C LEU A 119 3.99 13.91 4.74
N ARG A 120 3.08 13.45 3.87
CA ARG A 120 1.77 12.94 4.24
C ARG A 120 1.55 11.55 3.65
N LEU A 121 1.13 10.61 4.49
CA LEU A 121 0.77 9.24 4.15
C LEU A 121 -0.75 9.14 4.07
N ARG A 122 -1.28 9.11 2.84
CA ARG A 122 -2.70 8.92 2.59
C ARG A 122 -2.97 7.44 2.37
N VAL A 123 -3.40 6.74 3.42
CA VAL A 123 -3.55 5.28 3.39
C VAL A 123 -4.62 4.84 2.40
N GLY A 124 -5.71 5.60 2.25
CA GLY A 124 -6.73 5.31 1.23
C GLY A 124 -6.19 5.36 -0.20
N LEU A 125 -5.35 6.36 -0.54
CA LEU A 125 -4.69 6.40 -1.86
C LEU A 125 -3.71 5.24 -2.03
N ILE A 126 -2.99 4.86 -0.98
CA ILE A 126 -2.09 3.70 -1.02
C ILE A 126 -2.88 2.43 -1.34
N ILE A 127 -4.05 2.22 -0.72
CA ILE A 127 -4.95 1.10 -1.00
C ILE A 127 -5.41 1.13 -2.47
N GLN A 128 -5.86 2.28 -2.96
CA GLN A 128 -6.28 2.43 -4.37
C GLN A 128 -5.15 2.12 -5.35
N VAL A 129 -3.93 2.56 -5.03
CA VAL A 129 -2.74 2.26 -5.84
C VAL A 129 -2.42 0.77 -5.81
N MET A 130 -2.50 0.12 -4.64
CA MET A 130 -2.30 -1.32 -4.51
C MET A 130 -3.32 -2.10 -5.35
N ALA A 131 -4.61 -1.73 -5.28
CA ALA A 131 -5.66 -2.35 -6.09
C ALA A 131 -5.44 -2.11 -7.59
N THR A 132 -5.10 -0.89 -7.99
CA THR A 132 -4.80 -0.54 -9.39
C THR A 132 -3.59 -1.31 -9.91
N GLU A 133 -2.56 -1.48 -9.09
CA GLU A 133 -1.36 -2.22 -9.46
C GLU A 133 -1.64 -3.73 -9.59
N LEU A 134 -2.48 -4.28 -8.71
CA LEU A 134 -2.97 -5.66 -8.84
C LEU A 134 -3.79 -5.85 -10.11
N SER A 135 -4.74 -4.96 -10.40
CA SER A 135 -5.55 -4.98 -11.63
C SER A 135 -4.67 -5.02 -12.88
N ARG A 136 -3.62 -4.20 -12.93
CA ARG A 136 -2.68 -4.20 -14.07
C ARG A 136 -1.88 -5.49 -14.19
N THR A 137 -1.47 -6.07 -13.07
CA THR A 137 -0.63 -7.28 -13.06
C THR A 137 -1.44 -8.53 -13.38
N LEU A 138 -2.68 -8.60 -12.89
CA LEU A 138 -3.61 -9.71 -13.08
C LEU A 138 -4.46 -9.59 -14.35
N ILE A 139 -4.42 -8.43 -15.03
CA ILE A 139 -5.30 -8.11 -16.16
C ILE A 139 -6.78 -8.35 -15.78
N CYS A 140 -7.16 -7.86 -14.61
CA CYS A 140 -8.52 -7.97 -14.09
C CYS A 140 -9.16 -6.59 -13.88
N THR A 141 -10.48 -6.57 -13.66
CA THR A 141 -11.22 -5.33 -13.39
C THR A 141 -10.82 -4.72 -12.04
N GLY A 142 -11.10 -3.44 -11.83
CA GLY A 142 -10.77 -2.76 -10.57
C GLY A 142 -11.48 -3.35 -9.34
N GLU A 143 -12.70 -3.84 -9.53
CA GLU A 143 -13.50 -4.48 -8.47
C GLU A 143 -12.91 -5.84 -8.08
N GLU A 144 -12.63 -6.70 -9.06
CA GLU A 144 -11.96 -7.99 -8.81
C GLU A 144 -10.59 -7.80 -8.15
N ALA A 145 -9.83 -6.78 -8.55
CA ALA A 145 -8.55 -6.48 -7.94
C ALA A 145 -8.66 -6.07 -6.46
N SER A 146 -9.74 -5.38 -6.08
CA SER A 146 -10.01 -5.01 -4.69
C SER A 146 -10.37 -6.22 -3.83
N GLU A 147 -11.15 -7.16 -4.38
CA GLU A 147 -11.45 -8.43 -3.72
C GLU A 147 -10.20 -9.31 -3.58
N HIS A 148 -9.37 -9.37 -4.62
CA HIS A 148 -8.07 -10.05 -4.55
C HIS A 148 -7.15 -9.41 -3.50
N LEU A 149 -7.13 -8.08 -3.39
CA LEU A 149 -6.36 -7.36 -2.37
C LEU A 149 -6.79 -7.78 -0.95
N LEU A 150 -8.11 -7.88 -0.71
CA LEU A 150 -8.66 -8.34 0.56
C LEU A 150 -8.41 -9.83 0.83
N ASN A 151 -8.11 -10.63 -0.19
CA ASN A 151 -7.80 -12.05 -0.05
C ASN A 151 -6.29 -12.33 0.08
N LEU A 152 -5.42 -11.33 -0.04
CA LEU A 152 -3.98 -11.51 0.14
C LEU A 152 -3.62 -11.90 1.57
N SER A 153 -2.65 -12.80 1.72
CA SER A 153 -2.08 -13.09 3.04
C SER A 153 -1.35 -11.86 3.63
N PRO A 154 -1.18 -11.79 4.96
CA PRO A 154 -0.42 -10.72 5.61
C PRO A 154 0.98 -10.50 5.02
N PHE A 155 1.64 -11.59 4.59
CA PHE A 155 2.96 -11.53 3.97
C PHE A 155 2.92 -10.94 2.55
N GLU A 156 1.98 -11.38 1.72
CA GLU A 156 1.80 -10.85 0.36
C GLU A 156 1.42 -9.37 0.40
N MET A 157 0.55 -8.99 1.34
CA MET A 157 0.15 -7.60 1.55
C MET A 157 1.33 -6.71 1.94
N LYS A 158 2.13 -7.15 2.92
CA LYS A 158 3.37 -6.46 3.32
C LYS A 158 4.33 -6.32 2.15
N ASN A 159 4.51 -7.38 1.36
CA ASN A 159 5.40 -7.33 0.20
C ASN A 159 4.87 -6.37 -0.85
N LEU A 160 3.60 -6.44 -1.22
CA LEU A 160 2.99 -5.51 -2.19
C LEU A 160 3.16 -4.06 -1.73
N LEU A 161 2.88 -3.76 -0.44
CA LEU A 161 3.10 -2.43 0.12
C LEU A 161 4.57 -2.00 0.03
N HIS A 162 5.52 -2.88 0.40
CA HIS A 162 6.95 -2.57 0.29
C HIS A 162 7.35 -2.26 -1.15
N HIS A 163 6.80 -2.97 -2.14
CA HIS A 163 7.10 -2.73 -3.54
C HIS A 163 6.53 -1.40 -4.04
N ILE A 164 5.29 -1.06 -3.67
CA ILE A 164 4.68 0.25 -3.99
C ILE A 164 5.52 1.38 -3.37
N MET A 165 5.92 1.23 -2.10
CA MET A 165 6.72 2.23 -1.38
C MET A 165 8.17 2.30 -1.89
N SER A 166 8.83 1.18 -2.15
CA SER A 166 10.18 1.16 -2.73
C SER A 166 10.17 1.64 -4.16
N GLY A 167 9.04 1.48 -4.85
CA GLY A 167 8.94 1.88 -6.24
C GLY A 167 9.76 1.05 -7.22
N LYS A 168 10.32 -0.06 -6.73
CA LYS A 168 11.03 -1.04 -7.56
C LYS A 168 10.00 -1.80 -8.39
N GLU A 169 10.39 -2.15 -9.61
CA GLU A 169 9.57 -3.01 -10.46
C GLU A 169 9.45 -4.40 -9.84
N PHE A 170 8.30 -5.02 -10.04
CA PHE A 170 8.06 -6.41 -9.71
C PHE A 170 7.16 -7.03 -10.78
N VAL A 171 7.39 -8.31 -11.03
CA VAL A 171 6.46 -9.15 -11.78
C VAL A 171 5.75 -10.01 -10.75
N ILE A 172 4.42 -10.09 -10.80
CA ILE A 172 3.73 -11.10 -10.02
C ILE A 172 3.39 -12.26 -10.92
N SER A 173 3.96 -13.42 -10.60
CA SER A 173 3.60 -14.69 -11.22
C SER A 173 2.49 -15.34 -10.40
N SER A 174 1.34 -15.57 -11.05
CA SER A 174 0.27 -16.42 -10.51
C SER A 174 0.76 -17.86 -10.49
N VAL A 175 1.07 -18.40 -9.31
CA VAL A 175 1.25 -19.84 -9.14
C VAL A 175 -0.13 -20.39 -8.77
N GLY A 176 -0.70 -21.20 -9.66
CA GLY A 176 -2.10 -21.63 -9.61
C GLY A 176 -2.63 -21.95 -8.20
N ARG A 177 -3.88 -21.53 -7.95
CA ARG A 177 -4.60 -21.49 -6.66
C ARG A 177 -4.30 -20.28 -5.75
N GLY A 178 -4.43 -19.06 -6.28
CA GLY A 178 -4.62 -17.87 -5.43
C GLY A 178 -3.41 -17.42 -4.61
N ASN A 179 -2.24 -18.05 -4.77
CA ASN A 179 -1.00 -17.61 -4.16
C ASN A 179 -0.23 -16.71 -5.13
N PHE A 180 0.17 -15.53 -4.67
CA PHE A 180 0.79 -14.51 -5.50
C PHE A 180 2.26 -14.30 -5.08
N SER A 181 3.19 -14.71 -5.94
CA SER A 181 4.63 -14.55 -5.71
C SER A 181 5.12 -13.21 -6.25
N VAL A 182 5.32 -12.22 -5.38
CA VAL A 182 5.90 -10.92 -5.78
C VAL A 182 7.41 -11.04 -5.93
N ILE A 183 7.93 -11.05 -7.17
CA ILE A 183 9.37 -11.13 -7.44
C ILE A 183 9.88 -9.72 -7.76
N SER A 184 10.75 -9.19 -6.90
CA SER A 184 11.43 -7.92 -7.14
C SER A 184 12.48 -8.06 -8.23
N CYS A 185 12.34 -7.31 -9.32
CA CYS A 185 13.37 -7.22 -10.34
C CYS A 185 14.49 -6.33 -9.77
N LYS A 186 15.63 -6.92 -9.39
CA LYS A 186 16.83 -6.14 -9.09
C LYS A 186 17.27 -5.46 -10.39
N SER A 187 16.90 -4.19 -10.58
CA SER A 187 17.45 -3.34 -11.63
C SER A 187 18.97 -3.35 -11.47
N SER A 188 19.66 -3.99 -12.42
CA SER A 188 21.11 -4.04 -12.50
C SER A 188 21.61 -2.60 -12.68
N LYS A 189 22.43 -2.16 -11.74
CA LYS A 189 23.12 -0.87 -11.81
C LYS A 189 23.90 -0.81 -13.13
N VAL A 190 23.51 0.12 -14.01
CA VAL A 190 24.25 0.43 -15.24
C VAL A 190 25.60 1.06 -14.86
N SER A 191 26.66 0.25 -14.87
CA SER A 191 28.03 0.74 -14.95
C SER A 191 28.25 1.32 -16.35
N LYS A 192 28.25 2.64 -16.47
CA LYS A 192 28.76 3.33 -17.66
C LYS A 192 30.27 3.09 -17.74
N LYS A 193 30.71 2.22 -18.64
CA LYS A 193 32.08 2.26 -19.16
C LYS A 193 32.01 2.43 -20.68
N SER A 194 32.19 3.67 -21.11
CA SER A 194 32.45 4.03 -22.49
C SER A 194 33.80 3.45 -22.91
N GLN A 195 33.84 2.62 -23.94
CA GLN A 195 35.08 2.37 -24.68
C GLN A 195 34.82 2.46 -26.17
N ILE A 196 35.55 3.39 -26.78
CA ILE A 196 35.61 3.69 -28.20
C ILE A 196 36.51 2.65 -28.88
N GLY A 197 36.08 2.16 -30.05
CA GLY A 197 36.97 1.69 -31.13
C GLY A 197 37.00 0.16 -31.40
N GLY A 198 36.79 -0.22 -32.67
CA GLY A 198 37.36 -1.46 -33.22
C GLY A 198 36.47 -2.37 -34.10
N PHE A 199 36.15 -1.92 -35.31
CA PHE A 199 36.19 -2.63 -36.62
C PHE A 199 35.93 -4.17 -36.76
N LEU A 200 34.96 -4.50 -37.64
CA LEU A 200 34.71 -5.69 -38.52
C LEU A 200 34.40 -7.10 -37.94
N SER A 201 33.15 -7.56 -38.12
CA SER A 201 32.70 -8.53 -39.18
C SER A 201 31.24 -8.98 -38.93
N PRO A 202 30.47 -9.37 -39.97
CA PRO A 202 29.05 -9.70 -39.86
C PRO A 202 28.82 -11.22 -39.82
N ASP A 203 28.12 -11.74 -38.80
CA ASP A 203 27.30 -12.93 -39.00
C ASP A 203 26.16 -13.01 -37.98
N GLN A 204 25.05 -13.59 -38.44
CA GLN A 204 23.71 -13.58 -37.87
C GLN A 204 23.59 -14.45 -36.63
N THR A 205 22.87 -13.99 -35.60
CA THR A 205 21.94 -14.84 -34.84
C THR A 205 20.97 -14.01 -34.01
N ASP A 206 19.71 -14.43 -34.06
CA ASP A 206 18.56 -13.92 -33.33
C ASP A 206 18.83 -13.60 -31.85
N GLY A 207 18.43 -12.40 -31.45
CA GLY A 207 18.44 -11.94 -30.08
C GLY A 207 17.71 -10.62 -30.01
N ASN A 208 16.39 -10.67 -30.21
CA ASN A 208 15.51 -9.53 -29.93
C ASN A 208 15.50 -9.33 -28.40
N GLU A 209 16.57 -8.73 -27.85
CA GLU A 209 16.58 -8.18 -26.51
C GLU A 209 15.55 -7.04 -26.52
N ALA A 210 14.32 -7.39 -26.11
CA ALA A 210 13.28 -6.42 -25.85
C ALA A 210 13.83 -5.42 -24.83
N GLU A 211 14.25 -4.26 -25.31
CA GLU A 211 14.48 -3.06 -24.49
C GLU A 211 13.29 -2.96 -23.53
N PRO A 212 13.51 -3.11 -22.20
CA PRO A 212 12.40 -3.03 -21.25
C PRO A 212 11.79 -1.64 -21.42
N ASP A 213 10.49 -1.60 -21.67
CA ASP A 213 9.69 -0.44 -22.04
C ASP A 213 9.91 0.75 -21.05
N ARG A 214 10.98 1.52 -21.27
CA ARG A 214 11.44 2.61 -20.38
C ARG A 214 10.36 3.67 -20.19
N GLN A 215 9.44 3.78 -21.16
CA GLN A 215 8.38 4.77 -21.16
C GLN A 215 7.19 4.34 -20.27
N GLY A 216 6.79 3.07 -20.31
CA GLY A 216 5.81 2.49 -19.38
C GLY A 216 6.28 2.56 -17.92
N GLN A 217 7.58 2.35 -17.70
CA GLN A 217 8.21 2.41 -16.37
C GLN A 217 8.20 3.80 -15.76
N TRP A 218 8.54 4.82 -16.54
CA TRP A 218 8.55 6.20 -16.07
C TRP A 218 7.14 6.73 -15.79
N LEU A 219 6.17 6.41 -16.65
CA LEU A 219 4.78 6.79 -16.45
C LEU A 219 4.19 6.14 -15.20
N ARG A 220 4.47 4.84 -14.98
CA ARG A 220 4.08 4.14 -13.75
C ARG A 220 4.73 4.79 -12.53
N ARG A 221 6.03 5.08 -12.56
CA ARG A 221 6.74 5.77 -11.48
C ARG A 221 6.09 7.10 -11.15
N ARG A 222 5.79 7.94 -12.14
CA ARG A 222 5.10 9.23 -11.93
C ARG A 222 3.69 9.07 -11.37
N ARG A 223 2.94 8.04 -11.77
CA ARG A 223 1.60 7.75 -11.21
C ARG A 223 1.69 7.33 -9.74
N LEU A 224 2.64 6.45 -9.41
CA LEU A 224 2.90 6.05 -8.02
C LEU A 224 3.35 7.24 -7.19
N ASP A 225 4.33 8.01 -7.66
CA ASP A 225 4.85 9.17 -6.94
C ASP A 225 3.78 10.26 -6.79
N GLY A 226 2.93 10.46 -7.81
CA GLY A 226 1.79 11.36 -7.75
C GLY A 226 0.74 10.94 -6.72
N ALA A 227 0.35 9.66 -6.72
CA ALA A 227 -0.62 9.13 -5.76
C ALA A 227 -0.06 9.09 -4.31
N LEU A 228 1.24 8.84 -4.17
CA LEU A 228 1.97 8.87 -2.90
C LEU A 228 2.32 10.29 -2.43
N ASN A 229 1.98 11.34 -3.21
CA ASN A 229 2.37 12.73 -2.97
C ASN A 229 3.87 12.91 -2.71
N ARG A 230 4.69 12.15 -3.44
CA ARG A 230 6.15 12.27 -3.39
C ARG A 230 6.59 13.51 -4.14
N VAL A 231 7.33 14.35 -3.43
CA VAL A 231 7.89 15.57 -4.00
C VAL A 231 9.41 15.53 -3.93
N PRO A 232 10.11 16.04 -4.97
CA PRO A 232 11.56 16.15 -4.94
C PRO A 232 12.05 16.91 -3.70
N ARG A 233 13.25 16.58 -3.21
CA ARG A 233 13.82 17.19 -1.98
C ARG A 233 13.86 18.72 -1.99
N ASP A 234 14.05 19.33 -3.16
CA ASP A 234 14.10 20.79 -3.31
C ASP A 234 12.75 21.43 -3.63
N PHE A 235 11.66 20.67 -3.68
CA PHE A 235 10.36 21.18 -4.09
C PHE A 235 9.89 22.32 -3.19
N TYR A 236 9.83 22.09 -1.87
CA TYR A 236 9.38 23.11 -0.93
C TYR A 236 10.31 24.33 -0.88
N PRO A 237 11.66 24.18 -0.82
CA PRO A 237 12.56 25.32 -0.92
C PRO A 237 12.38 26.15 -2.20
N ARG A 238 12.20 25.50 -3.36
CA ARG A 238 12.00 26.20 -4.63
C ARG A 238 10.65 26.88 -4.72
N VAL A 239 9.59 26.25 -4.24
CA VAL A 239 8.25 26.86 -4.15
C VAL A 239 8.29 28.07 -3.22
N TRP A 240 8.97 27.95 -2.07
CA TRP A 240 9.15 29.07 -1.15
C TRP A 240 9.91 30.23 -1.79
N GLN A 241 11.01 29.97 -2.51
CA GLN A 241 11.75 31.01 -3.24
C GLN A 241 10.90 31.71 -4.32
N VAL A 242 9.96 31.01 -4.94
CA VAL A 242 9.02 31.61 -5.89
C VAL A 242 7.97 32.44 -5.16
N LEU A 243 7.39 31.92 -4.07
CA LEU A 243 6.40 32.64 -3.25
C LEU A 243 6.98 33.92 -2.64
N GLU A 244 8.23 33.88 -2.16
CA GLU A 244 8.95 35.03 -1.62
C GLU A 244 9.10 36.16 -2.66
N ARG A 245 9.27 35.79 -3.93
CA ARG A 245 9.34 36.75 -5.06
C ARG A 245 7.97 37.29 -5.48
N VAL A 246 6.88 36.64 -5.07
CA VAL A 246 5.49 37.08 -5.30
C VAL A 246 4.94 37.69 -4.01
N SER A 247 5.66 38.68 -3.45
CA SER A 247 5.26 39.42 -2.24
C SER A 247 4.02 40.33 -2.42
N ILE A 248 3.29 40.26 -3.54
CA ILE A 248 2.06 41.04 -3.80
C ILE A 248 0.78 40.29 -3.37
N LEU A 249 0.86 39.02 -2.98
CA LEU A 249 -0.32 38.18 -2.72
C LEU A 249 -0.39 37.67 -1.26
N ILE A 250 0.10 38.48 -0.31
CA ILE A 250 -0.01 38.22 1.14
C ILE A 250 -0.57 39.46 1.88
N PHE A 251 -1.60 40.10 1.32
CA PHE A 251 -2.46 41.04 2.05
C PHE A 251 -3.91 40.61 1.96
#